data_AF-A0A7C6V9V9-F1
#
_entry.id   AF-A0A7C6V9V9-F1
#
_cell.length_a   1.000
_cell.length_b   1.000
_cell.length_c   1.000
_cell.angle_alpha   90.00
_cell.angle_beta   90.00
_cell.angle_gamma   90.00
#
_symmetry.space_group_name_H-M   'P 1'
#
loop_
_entity.id
_entity.type
_entity.pdbx_description
1 polymer ?
#
loop_
_entity_poly.entity_id
_entity_poly.type
_entity_poly.pdbx_seq_one_letter_code
_entity_poly.pdbx_strand_id
1 'polypeptide(L)'
;LPLYPERDLAPAQRRLELFLAQYWGGPTTYSEERGHPRLRMRHMPYVITPEVRDHWLSCMLGAIDDAELDTQHHADFVDYVTRAADAMINARG
;
A
#
# COMPACT_ATOMS: atom_id res chain seq x y z
N LEU A 1 1.60 -3.84 19.68
CA LEU A 1 2.82 -3.07 19.34
C LEU A 1 2.61 -2.46 17.96
N PRO A 2 3.08 -1.24 17.67
CA PRO A 2 2.94 -0.65 16.34
C PRO A 2 3.62 -1.56 15.30
N LEU A 3 2.98 -1.76 14.14
CA LEU A 3 3.49 -2.63 13.08
C LEU A 3 4.80 -2.10 12.50
N TYR A 4 4.93 -0.78 12.43
CA TYR A 4 6.18 -0.10 12.11
C TYR A 4 6.96 0.14 13.42
N PRO A 5 8.14 -0.49 13.59
CA PRO A 5 8.98 -0.27 14.77
C PRO A 5 9.70 1.08 14.71
N GLU A 6 9.89 1.62 13.51
CA GLU A 6 10.53 2.91 13.26
C GLU A 6 9.53 4.05 13.44
N ARG A 7 9.98 5.16 14.04
CA ARG A 7 9.18 6.38 14.14
C ARG A 7 9.21 7.22 12.87
N ASP A 8 10.29 7.10 12.10
CA ASP A 8 10.41 7.76 10.80
C ASP A 8 9.80 6.86 9.72
N LEU A 9 8.68 7.31 9.16
CA LEU A 9 7.97 6.58 8.10
C LEU A 9 8.33 7.10 6.70
N ALA A 10 9.17 8.14 6.57
CA ALA A 10 9.50 8.73 5.27
C ALA A 10 10.06 7.70 4.27
N PRO A 11 10.94 6.74 4.67
CA PRO A 11 11.38 5.70 3.75
C PRO A 11 10.25 4.77 3.30
N ALA A 12 9.29 4.45 4.18
CA ALA A 12 8.14 3.61 3.84
C ALA A 12 7.18 4.34 2.89
N GLN A 13 6.89 5.62 3.18
CA GLN A 13 6.08 6.50 2.34
C GLN A 13 6.66 6.59 0.92
N ARG A 14 7.95 6.92 0.76
CA ARG A 14 8.58 7.04 -0.56
C ARG A 14 8.46 5.76 -1.38
N ARG A 15 8.57 4.59 -0.74
CA ARG A 15 8.46 3.30 -1.45
C ARG A 15 7.04 3.05 -1.96
N LEU A 16 6.04 3.44 -1.18
CA LEU A 16 4.64 3.35 -1.58
C LEU A 16 4.32 4.33 -2.71
N GLU A 17 4.78 5.57 -2.59
CA GLU A 17 4.66 6.61 -3.62
C GLU A 17 5.24 6.14 -4.96
N LEU A 18 6.50 5.71 -4.98
CA LEU A 18 7.15 5.21 -6.19
C LEU A 18 6.43 3.98 -6.76
N PHE A 19 5.95 3.09 -5.89
CA PHE A 19 5.21 1.91 -6.30
C PHE A 19 3.90 2.28 -6.99
N LEU A 20 3.09 3.17 -6.39
CA LEU A 20 1.81 3.60 -6.95
C LEU A 20 2.00 4.39 -8.24
N ALA A 21 2.99 5.29 -8.28
CA ALA A 21 3.34 6.01 -9.50
C ALA A 21 3.67 5.05 -10.64
N GLN A 22 4.52 4.06 -10.39
CA GLN A 22 4.84 3.05 -11.41
C GLN A 22 3.64 2.17 -11.77
N TYR A 23 2.83 1.75 -10.78
CA TYR A 23 1.68 0.86 -10.99
C TYR A 23 0.66 1.48 -11.96
N TRP A 24 0.44 2.79 -11.85
CA TRP A 24 -0.50 3.53 -12.70
C TRP A 24 0.15 4.09 -13.98
N GLY A 25 1.30 3.56 -14.40
CA GLY A 25 1.92 3.89 -15.70
C GLY A 25 2.88 5.08 -15.68
N GLY A 26 3.24 5.57 -14.49
CA GLY A 26 4.31 6.55 -14.31
C GLY A 26 5.72 5.96 -14.43
N PRO A 27 6.75 6.68 -13.95
CA PRO A 27 8.14 6.26 -14.04
C PRO A 27 8.44 4.89 -13.41
N THR A 28 9.43 4.18 -13.96
CA THR A 28 9.88 2.85 -13.50
C THR A 28 10.82 2.86 -12.29
N THR A 29 10.93 4.01 -11.61
CA THR A 29 11.89 4.27 -10.53
C THR A 29 11.78 3.26 -9.38
N TYR A 30 10.58 2.80 -9.03
CA TYR A 30 10.44 1.75 -8.01
C TYR A 30 11.20 0.48 -8.40
N SER A 31 11.03 0.02 -9.65
CA SER A 31 11.68 -1.20 -10.14
C SER A 31 13.17 -1.02 -10.37
N GLU A 32 13.61 0.17 -10.77
CA GLU A 32 15.03 0.49 -10.90
C GLU A 32 15.74 0.43 -9.54
N GLU A 33 15.11 0.96 -8.49
CA GLU A 33 15.71 0.99 -7.14
C GLU A 33 15.51 -0.31 -6.36
N ARG A 34 14.42 -1.03 -6.60
CA ARG A 34 13.99 -2.16 -5.75
C ARG A 34 13.88 -3.47 -6.51
N GLY A 35 13.98 -3.48 -7.83
CA GLY A 35 13.66 -4.64 -8.65
C GLY A 35 12.18 -5.03 -8.56
N HIS A 36 11.87 -6.25 -9.00
CA HIS A 36 10.51 -6.76 -9.10
C HIS A 36 9.71 -6.61 -7.78
N PRO A 37 8.47 -6.09 -7.79
CA PRO A 37 7.72 -5.75 -6.57
C PRO A 37 7.57 -6.87 -5.55
N ARG A 38 7.26 -8.09 -5.98
CA ARG A 38 7.15 -9.29 -5.11
C ARG A 38 6.42 -8.97 -3.79
N LEU A 39 5.25 -8.31 -3.90
CA LEU A 39 4.59 -7.65 -2.77
C LEU A 39 4.38 -8.60 -1.58
N ARG A 40 3.76 -9.77 -1.80
CA ARG A 40 3.55 -10.76 -0.73
C ARG A 40 4.84 -11.12 -0.01
N MET A 41 5.93 -11.37 -0.73
CA MET A 41 7.25 -11.68 -0.14
C MET A 41 7.76 -10.53 0.75
N ARG A 42 7.59 -9.28 0.31
CA ARG A 42 8.01 -8.08 1.08
C ARG A 42 7.13 -7.80 2.30
N HIS A 43 5.91 -8.35 2.33
CA HIS A 43 4.98 -8.22 3.44
C HIS A 43 5.06 -9.39 4.45
N MET A 44 5.74 -10.50 4.11
CA MET A 44 5.95 -11.65 5.02
C MET A 44 6.65 -11.34 6.35
N PRO A 45 7.56 -10.36 6.46
CA PRO A 45 8.15 -10.00 7.75
C PRO A 45 7.16 -9.42 8.78
N TYR A 46 5.96 -9.03 8.34
CA TYR A 46 4.93 -8.43 9.17
C TYR A 46 3.78 -9.42 9.39
N VAL A 47 3.20 -9.42 10.59
CA VAL A 47 1.98 -10.18 10.87
C VAL A 47 0.78 -9.34 10.42
N ILE A 48 0.20 -9.70 9.28
CA ILE A 48 -0.92 -8.98 8.67
C ILE A 48 -2.17 -9.85 8.83
N THR A 49 -2.91 -9.55 9.90
CA THR A 49 -4.26 -10.09 10.16
C THR A 49 -5.32 -9.26 9.41
N PRO A 50 -6.58 -9.74 9.33
CA PRO A 50 -7.68 -8.92 8.81
C PRO A 50 -7.82 -7.56 9.54
N GLU A 51 -7.63 -7.52 10.86
CA GLU A 51 -7.68 -6.28 11.63
C GLU A 51 -6.60 -5.28 11.21
N VAL A 52 -5.36 -5.76 11.01
CA VAL A 52 -4.25 -4.93 10.53
C VAL A 52 -4.52 -4.42 9.11
N ARG A 53 -5.09 -5.28 8.25
CA ARG A 53 -5.53 -4.90 6.90
C ARG A 53 -6.53 -3.75 6.98
N ASP A 54 -7.58 -3.90 7.80
CA ASP A 54 -8.66 -2.93 7.88
C ASP A 54 -8.18 -1.57 8.40
N HIS A 55 -7.26 -1.55 9.37
CA HIS A 55 -6.62 -0.31 9.83
C HIS A 55 -5.81 0.36 8.72
N TRP A 56 -5.00 -0.39 7.97
CA TRP A 56 -4.24 0.17 6.85
C TRP A 56 -5.17 0.71 5.75
N LEU A 57 -6.24 -0.04 5.44
CA LEU A 57 -7.20 0.32 4.41
C LEU A 57 -7.96 1.59 4.81
N SER A 58 -8.38 1.74 6.06
CA SER A 58 -9.02 2.96 6.55
C SER A 58 -8.14 4.20 6.37
N CYS A 59 -6.83 4.10 6.65
CA CYS A 59 -5.90 5.21 6.41
C CYS A 59 -5.75 5.52 4.91
N MET A 60 -5.66 4.48 4.08
CA MET A 60 -5.53 4.65 2.63
C MET A 60 -6.77 5.27 1.99
N LEU A 61 -7.96 4.87 2.42
CA LEU A 61 -9.22 5.44 1.93
C LEU A 61 -9.34 6.92 2.30
N GLY A 62 -9.00 7.31 3.54
CA GLY A 62 -8.95 8.71 3.91
C GLY A 62 -7.97 9.53 3.05
N ALA A 63 -6.79 8.97 2.74
CA ALA A 63 -5.82 9.62 1.85
C ALA A 63 -6.29 9.73 0.39
N ILE A 64 -7.08 8.77 -0.10
CA ILE A 64 -7.69 8.83 -1.44
C ILE A 64 -8.80 9.89 -1.47
N ASP A 65 -9.60 9.99 -0.41
CA ASP A 65 -10.62 11.02 -0.27
C ASP A 65 -9.99 12.43 -0.27
N ASP A 66 -8.90 12.60 0.50
CA ASP A 66 -8.13 13.87 0.57
C ASP A 66 -7.43 14.23 -0.77
N ALA A 67 -7.25 13.26 -1.68
CA ALA A 67 -6.64 13.51 -2.98
C ALA A 67 -7.58 14.16 -4.00
N GLU A 68 -8.87 14.31 -3.67
CA GLU A 68 -9.90 15.00 -4.49
C GLU A 68 -9.93 14.53 -5.95
N LEU A 69 -9.77 13.23 -6.18
CA LEU A 69 -9.83 12.63 -7.51
C LEU A 69 -11.25 12.72 -8.09
N ASP A 70 -11.38 12.72 -9.42
CA ASP A 70 -12.69 12.53 -10.04
C ASP A 70 -13.26 11.13 -9.72
N THR A 71 -14.58 11.01 -9.88
CA THR A 71 -15.34 9.81 -9.50
C THR A 71 -14.76 8.51 -10.07
N GLN A 72 -14.26 8.54 -11.31
CA GLN A 72 -13.76 7.33 -11.94
C GLN A 72 -12.41 6.94 -11.33
N HIS A 73 -11.46 7.86 -11.25
CA HIS A 73 -10.15 7.57 -10.68
C HIS A 73 -10.23 7.22 -9.19
N HIS A 74 -11.12 7.88 -8.43
CA HIS A 74 -11.39 7.52 -7.03
C HIS A 74 -11.83 6.05 -6.92
N ALA A 75 -12.84 5.64 -7.70
CA ALA A 75 -13.35 4.27 -7.68
C ALA A 75 -12.28 3.25 -8.09
N ASP A 76 -11.50 3.54 -9.13
CA ASP A 76 -10.41 2.67 -9.60
C ASP A 76 -9.32 2.50 -8.53
N PHE A 77 -8.95 3.58 -7.82
CA PHE A 77 -8.02 3.52 -6.71
C PHE A 77 -8.56 2.70 -5.54
N VAL A 78 -9.80 2.95 -5.13
CA VAL A 78 -10.46 2.23 -4.03
C VAL A 78 -10.54 0.73 -4.31
N ASP A 79 -10.97 0.32 -5.51
CA ASP A 79 -11.01 -1.09 -5.90
C ASP A 79 -9.62 -1.72 -5.83
N TYR A 80 -8.62 -1.05 -6.42
CA TYR A 80 -7.26 -1.55 -6.44
C TYR A 80 -6.68 -1.74 -5.04
N VAL A 81 -6.71 -0.71 -4.19
CA VAL A 81 -6.09 -0.78 -2.87
C VAL A 81 -6.81 -1.79 -1.97
N THR A 82 -8.12 -1.94 -2.12
CA THR A 82 -8.90 -2.94 -1.38
C THR A 82 -8.44 -4.35 -1.73
N ARG A 83 -8.40 -4.69 -3.02
CA ARG A 83 -7.93 -6.01 -3.49
C ARG A 83 -6.46 -6.26 -3.15
N ALA A 84 -5.61 -5.24 -3.28
CA ALA A 84 -4.20 -5.34 -2.95
C ALA A 84 -3.99 -5.60 -1.45
N ALA A 85 -4.73 -4.91 -0.58
CA ALA A 85 -4.66 -5.09 0.86
C ALA A 85 -5.14 -6.49 1.29
N ASP A 86 -6.24 -6.98 0.72
CA ASP A 86 -6.70 -8.37 0.94
C ASP A 86 -5.62 -9.39 0.58
N ALA A 87 -4.94 -9.18 -0.55
CA ALA A 87 -3.88 -10.08 -1.01
C ALA A 87 -2.65 -10.10 -0.11
N MET A 88 -2.46 -9.12 0.78
CA MET A 88 -1.31 -9.06 1.70
C MET A 88 -1.54 -9.78 3.03
N ILE A 89 -2.79 -10.14 3.38
CA ILE A 89 -3.10 -10.91 4.58
C ILE A 89 -2.28 -12.22 4.58
N ASN A 90 -1.58 -12.46 5.69
CA ASN A 90 -0.66 -13.60 5.85
C ASN A 90 -0.81 -14.33 7.19
N ALA A 91 -1.68 -13.85 8.07
CA ALA A 91 -2.02 -14.48 9.34
C ALA A 91 -3.53 -14.50 9.54
N ARG A 92 -4.02 -15.53 10.23
CA ARG A 92 -5.35 -15.54 10.84
C ARG A 92 -5.16 -15.13 12.29
N GLY A 93 -5.99 -14.20 12.78
CA GLY A 93 -5.95 -13.74 14.17
C GLY A 93 -6.11 -14.88 15.16
#